data_AF-A0A168CT57-F1
#
_entry.id   AF-A0A168CT57-F1
#
_cell.length_a   1.000
_cell.length_b   1.000
_cell.length_c   1.000
_cell.angle_alpha   90.00
_cell.angle_beta   90.00
_cell.angle_gamma   90.00
#
_symmetry.space_group_name_H-M   'P 1'
#
loop_
_entity.id
_entity.type
_entity.pdbx_description
1 polymer ?
#
loop_
_entity_poly.entity_id
_entity_poly.type
_entity_poly.pdbx_seq_one_letter_code
_entity_poly.pdbx_strand_id
1 'polypeptide(L)'
;MGLLSIRHAESVYRLDWHADTNTRVEPLEGVSIPLTPLEDWFVLYLLMPGRGGKADLIEGHLKRRGVRRDRLEAALRQPLPAEVRARVLAAMTEAGG
;
A
#
# COMPACT_ATOMS: atom_id res chain seq x y z
N MET A 1 2.25 15.73 -4.59
CA MET A 1 1.44 15.01 -5.59
C MET A 1 -0.01 15.02 -5.09
N GLY A 2 -1.02 15.06 -5.97
CA GLY A 2 -2.43 15.19 -5.58
C GLY A 2 -3.08 13.86 -5.15
N LEU A 3 -4.39 13.86 -4.88
CA LEU A 3 -5.15 12.68 -4.45
C LEU A 3 -5.30 11.63 -5.57
N LEU A 4 -5.03 10.36 -5.29
CA LEU A 4 -5.40 9.24 -6.16
C LEU A 4 -6.68 8.59 -5.64
N SER A 5 -7.55 8.20 -6.56
CA SER A 5 -8.79 7.51 -6.24
C SER A 5 -8.97 6.29 -7.13
N ILE A 6 -9.31 5.14 -6.54
CA ILE A 6 -9.65 3.91 -7.26
C ILE A 6 -11.07 3.51 -6.92
N ARG A 7 -11.92 3.39 -7.94
CA ARG A 7 -13.28 2.87 -7.79
C ARG A 7 -13.26 1.34 -7.83
N HIS A 8 -13.95 0.72 -6.88
CA HIS A 8 -14.19 -0.71 -6.80
C HIS A 8 -15.67 -0.97 -6.45
N ALA A 9 -16.08 -2.23 -6.37
CA ALA A 9 -17.49 -2.62 -6.20
C ALA A 9 -18.16 -2.04 -4.94
N GLU A 10 -17.40 -1.84 -3.87
CA GLU A 10 -17.90 -1.37 -2.57
C GLU A 10 -17.89 0.16 -2.45
N SER A 11 -16.89 0.85 -3.01
CA SER A 11 -16.74 2.31 -2.88
C SER A 11 -15.60 2.88 -3.75
N VAL A 12 -15.10 4.06 -3.38
CA VAL A 12 -13.88 4.67 -3.90
C VAL A 12 -12.82 4.70 -2.79
N TYR A 13 -11.75 3.96 -2.99
CA TYR A 13 -10.53 4.05 -2.18
C TYR A 13 -9.78 5.33 -2.53
N ARG A 14 -9.30 6.06 -1.53
CA ARG A 14 -8.56 7.32 -1.70
C ARG A 14 -7.20 7.23 -1.03
N LEU A 15 -6.16 7.57 -1.77
CA LEU A 15 -4.82 7.74 -1.22
C LEU A 15 -4.38 9.18 -1.42
N ASP A 16 -4.04 9.81 -0.31
CA ASP A 16 -3.42 11.13 -0.31
C ASP A 16 -1.90 10.97 -0.50
N TRP A 17 -1.39 11.57 -1.57
CA TRP A 17 0.02 11.57 -1.96
C TRP A 17 0.76 12.84 -1.54
N HIS A 18 0.13 13.68 -0.71
CA HIS A 18 0.85 14.77 -0.08
C HIS A 18 1.99 14.20 0.74
N ALA A 19 3.19 14.73 0.49
CA ALA A 19 4.37 14.34 1.25
C ALA A 19 4.09 14.62 2.73
N ASP A 20 4.08 13.55 3.51
CA ASP A 20 3.95 13.59 4.95
C ASP A 20 5.28 13.21 5.60
N THR A 21 5.31 13.19 6.94
CA THR A 21 6.48 12.80 7.72
C THR A 21 7.01 11.40 7.42
N ASN A 22 6.20 10.55 6.78
CA ASN A 22 6.51 9.15 6.49
C ASN A 22 6.87 8.92 5.01
N THR A 23 7.01 10.00 4.23
CA THR A 23 7.54 9.99 2.86
C THR A 23 9.07 9.83 2.93
N ARG A 24 9.55 8.67 2.49
CA ARG A 24 10.98 8.37 2.48
C ARG A 24 11.61 9.04 1.27
N VAL A 25 12.70 9.80 1.47
CA VAL A 25 13.42 10.45 0.37
C VAL A 25 14.76 9.74 0.20
N GLU A 26 14.96 9.12 -0.96
CA GLU A 26 16.19 8.40 -1.28
C GLU A 26 17.03 9.20 -2.27
N PRO A 27 18.36 9.30 -2.05
CA PRO A 27 19.26 9.84 -3.07
C PRO A 27 19.44 8.83 -4.20
N LEU A 28 19.18 9.26 -5.43
CA LEU A 28 19.45 8.49 -6.65
C LEU A 28 20.12 9.41 -7.66
N GLU A 29 21.34 9.05 -8.10
CA GLU A 29 22.10 9.80 -9.12
C GLU A 29 22.23 11.31 -8.83
N GLY A 30 22.40 11.68 -7.56
CA GLY A 30 22.53 13.08 -7.13
C GLY A 30 21.21 13.84 -7.01
N VAL A 31 20.07 13.17 -7.22
CA VAL A 31 18.73 13.73 -7.05
C VAL A 31 18.02 13.07 -5.87
N SER A 32 17.35 13.86 -5.04
CA SER A 32 16.52 13.37 -3.94
C SER A 32 15.13 12.98 -4.44
N ILE A 33 14.79 11.69 -4.39
CA ILE A 33 13.52 11.16 -4.90
C ILE A 33 12.60 10.78 -3.74
N PRO A 34 11.41 11.39 -3.62
CA PRO A 34 10.40 10.91 -2.68
C PRO A 34 9.84 9.57 -3.15
N LEU A 35 9.91 8.57 -2.28
CA LEU A 35 9.38 7.24 -2.52
C LEU A 35 8.12 7.01 -1.71
N THR A 36 7.16 6.45 -2.41
CA THR A 36 5.95 5.87 -1.84
C THR A 36 6.28 4.64 -1.01
N PRO A 37 5.59 4.44 0.12
CA PRO A 37 5.65 3.20 0.89
C PRO A 37 5.16 1.98 0.10
N LEU A 38 5.75 0.80 0.33
CA LEU A 38 5.32 -0.41 -0.36
C LEU A 38 3.90 -0.84 0.03
N GLU A 39 3.50 -0.55 1.26
CA GLU A 39 2.16 -0.80 1.79
C GLU A 39 1.07 -0.08 0.98
N ASP A 40 1.34 1.16 0.58
CA ASP A 40 0.40 1.93 -0.24
C ASP A 40 0.31 1.31 -1.63
N TRP A 41 1.44 0.93 -2.24
CA TRP A 41 1.45 0.22 -3.54
C TRP A 41 0.76 -1.13 -3.48
N PHE A 42 0.90 -1.86 -2.37
CA PHE A 42 0.25 -3.15 -2.16
C PHE A 42 -1.27 -3.02 -2.25
N VAL A 43 -1.86 -2.10 -1.47
CA VAL A 43 -3.31 -1.88 -1.46
C VAL A 43 -3.80 -1.40 -2.83
N LEU A 44 -3.06 -0.47 -3.46
CA LEU A 44 -3.40 0.04 -4.78
C LEU A 44 -3.40 -1.07 -5.84
N TYR A 45 -2.40 -1.95 -5.86
CA TYR A 45 -2.34 -3.04 -6.83
C TYR A 45 -3.36 -4.14 -6.58
N LEU A 46 -3.77 -4.37 -5.32
CA LEU A 46 -4.92 -5.25 -5.03
C LEU A 46 -6.23 -4.71 -5.62
N LEU A 47 -6.38 -3.38 -5.68
CA LEU A 47 -7.59 -2.73 -6.21
C LEU A 47 -7.58 -2.53 -7.73
N MET A 48 -6.42 -2.65 -8.39
CA MET A 48 -6.29 -2.46 -9.84
C MET A 48 -6.41 -3.78 -10.61
N PRO A 49 -7.31 -3.90 -11.59
CA PRO A 49 -7.36 -5.05 -12.48
C PRO A 49 -6.01 -5.32 -13.17
N GLY A 50 -5.61 -6.59 -13.26
CA GLY A 50 -4.37 -6.99 -13.93
C GLY A 50 -3.07 -6.67 -13.17
N ARG A 51 -3.14 -6.22 -11.91
CA ARG A 51 -1.97 -5.94 -11.07
C ARG A 51 -1.70 -6.97 -9.96
N GLY A 52 -2.51 -8.04 -9.89
CA GLY A 52 -2.40 -9.09 -8.86
C GLY A 52 -0.99 -9.63 -8.68
N GLY A 53 -0.30 -10.01 -9.77
CA GLY A 53 1.07 -10.54 -9.68
C GLY A 53 2.08 -9.57 -9.05
N LYS A 54 1.90 -8.25 -9.21
CA LYS A 54 2.74 -7.27 -8.49
C LYS A 54 2.37 -7.17 -7.01
N ALA A 55 1.07 -7.24 -6.69
CA ALA A 55 0.60 -7.25 -5.31
C ALA A 55 1.15 -8.48 -4.56
N ASP A 56 1.18 -9.65 -5.20
CA ASP A 56 1.71 -10.89 -4.63
C ASP A 56 3.21 -10.77 -4.28
N LEU A 57 4.00 -10.16 -5.17
CA LEU A 57 5.43 -9.91 -4.92
C LEU A 57 5.65 -8.97 -3.74
N ILE A 58 4.84 -7.90 -3.64
CA ILE A 58 4.93 -6.95 -2.53
C ILE A 58 4.50 -7.64 -1.23
N GLU A 59 3.38 -8.36 -1.23
CA GLU A 59 2.89 -9.10 -0.05
C GLU A 59 3.95 -10.06 0.48
N GLY A 60 4.56 -10.86 -0.40
CA GLY A 60 5.63 -11.77 0.00
C GLY A 60 6.84 -11.05 0.59
N HIS A 61 7.21 -9.89 0.04
CA HIS A 61 8.28 -9.07 0.62
C HIS A 61 7.92 -8.54 2.01
N LEU A 62 6.72 -7.97 2.16
CA LEU A 62 6.21 -7.39 3.41
C LEU A 62 6.13 -8.43 4.52
N LYS A 63 5.65 -9.65 4.22
CA LYS A 63 5.63 -10.76 5.19
C LYS A 63 7.02 -11.13 5.70
N ARG A 64 8.05 -11.06 4.86
CA ARG A 64 9.44 -11.37 5.23
C ARG A 64 10.21 -10.24 5.89
N ARG A 65 9.87 -8.98 5.59
CA ARG A 65 10.65 -7.81 6.01
C ARG A 65 9.96 -6.94 7.05
N GLY A 66 8.69 -7.21 7.32
CA GLY A 66 7.85 -6.36 8.15
C GLY A 66 7.01 -5.39 7.31
N VAL A 67 5.99 -4.84 7.96
CA VAL A 67 5.09 -3.83 7.38
C VAL A 67 5.12 -2.54 8.18
N ARG A 68 4.84 -1.44 7.51
CA ARG A 68 4.45 -0.19 8.15
C ARG A 68 2.96 -0.24 8.50
N ARG A 69 2.70 -0.65 9.75
CA ARG A 69 1.34 -0.89 10.26
C ARG A 69 0.43 0.33 10.12
N ASP A 70 0.95 1.53 10.36
CA ASP A 70 0.22 2.79 10.22
C ASP A 70 -0.43 2.96 8.84
N ARG A 71 0.26 2.55 7.78
CA ARG A 71 -0.25 2.62 6.40
C ARG A 71 -1.35 1.62 6.12
N LEU A 72 -1.15 0.37 6.52
CA LEU A 72 -2.17 -0.67 6.34
C LEU A 72 -3.41 -0.41 7.21
N GLU A 73 -3.25 0.12 8.43
CA GLU A 73 -4.35 0.57 9.28
C GLU A 73 -5.13 1.74 8.66
N ALA A 74 -4.44 2.70 8.03
CA ALA A 74 -5.09 3.77 7.28
C ALA A 74 -5.90 3.23 6.09
N ALA A 75 -5.38 2.23 5.38
CA ALA A 75 -6.11 1.57 4.31
C ALA A 75 -7.35 0.82 4.83
N LEU A 76 -7.22 0.07 5.92
CA LEU A 76 -8.31 -0.73 6.52
C LEU A 76 -9.47 0.11 7.07
N ARG A 77 -9.23 1.38 7.43
CA ARG A 77 -10.26 2.35 7.82
C ARG A 77 -11.15 2.79 6.65
N GLN A 78 -10.72 2.54 5.41
CA GLN A 78 -11.53 2.81 4.22
C GLN A 78 -12.37 1.58 3.85
N PRO A 79 -13.47 1.77 3.10
CA PRO A 79 -14.16 0.65 2.47
C PRO A 79 -13.22 -0.06 1.50
N LEU A 80 -13.07 -1.37 1.64
CA LEU A 80 -12.25 -2.22 0.79
C LEU A 80 -13.06 -3.48 0.47
N PRO A 81 -12.93 -4.06 -0.74
CA PRO A 81 -13.48 -5.37 -1.04
C PRO A 81 -13.00 -6.41 -0.02
N ALA A 82 -13.86 -7.37 0.33
CA ALA A 82 -13.58 -8.36 1.36
C ALA A 82 -12.24 -9.10 1.15
N GLU A 83 -11.94 -9.49 -0.09
CA GLU A 83 -10.69 -10.15 -0.45
C GLU A 83 -9.46 -9.25 -0.20
N VAL A 84 -9.53 -7.97 -0.60
CA VAL A 84 -8.46 -7.00 -0.38
C VAL A 84 -8.24 -6.79 1.12
N ARG A 85 -9.32 -6.61 1.88
CA ARG A 85 -9.26 -6.47 3.34
C ARG A 85 -8.60 -7.68 4.00
N ALA A 86 -8.96 -8.90 3.58
CA ALA A 86 -8.39 -10.13 4.12
C ALA A 86 -6.88 -10.20 3.88
N ARG A 87 -6.42 -9.88 2.68
CA ARG A 87 -4.98 -9.88 2.34
C ARG A 87 -4.20 -8.80 3.11
N VAL A 88 -4.78 -7.61 3.29
CA VAL A 88 -4.15 -6.56 4.10
C VAL A 88 -4.00 -6.98 5.57
N LEU A 89 -5.03 -7.61 6.15
CA LEU A 89 -4.96 -8.14 7.52
C LEU A 89 -3.91 -9.25 7.64
N ALA A 90 -3.89 -10.19 6.70
CA ALA A 90 -2.89 -11.28 6.68
C ALA A 90 -1.46 -10.73 6.64
N ALA A 91 -1.19 -9.74 5.80
CA ALA A 91 0.12 -9.08 5.73
C ALA A 91 0.52 -8.42 7.06
N MET A 92 -0.43 -7.89 7.85
CA MET A 92 -0.15 -7.29 9.16
C MET A 92 0.16 -8.32 10.26
N THR A 93 -0.48 -9.49 10.21
CA THR A 93 -0.30 -10.56 11.21
C THR A 93 0.96 -11.36 10.96
N GLU A 94 1.28 -11.64 9.69
CA GLU A 94 2.42 -12.48 9.30
C GLU A 94 3.75 -11.70 9.24
N ALA A 95 3.68 -10.36 9.30
CA ALA A 95 4.85 -9.50 9.35
C ALA A 95 5.48 -9.50 10.76
N GLY A 96 6.55 -10.28 10.93
CA GLY A 96 7.35 -10.31 12.17
C GLY A 96 7.76 -11.69 12.69
N GLY A 97 7.70 -12.73 11.84
CA GLY A 97 8.27 -14.06 12.12
C GLY A 97 9.72 -14.19 11.66
#